data_AF-A0A7C5XIJ8-F1
#
_entry.id   AF-A0A7C5XIJ8-F1
#
_cell.length_a   1.000
_cell.length_b   1.000
_cell.length_c   1.000
_cell.angle_alpha   90.00
_cell.angle_beta   90.00
_cell.angle_gamma   90.00
#
_symmetry.space_group_name_H-M   'P 1'
#
loop_
_entity.id
_entity.type
_entity.pdbx_description
1 polymer ?
#
loop_
_entity_poly.entity_id
_entity_poly.type
_entity_poly.pdbx_seq_one_letter_code
_entity_poly.pdbx_strand_id
1 'polypeptide(L)'
;MRLGFVTSLLAVLLTYTALYWASLAIVPKPLIVYWASVNTTGLRPVLNMPMLIIYLTSPFNAYESLMFHYPPWLYFIESVVVPTVVLAAEVIIALWTSEYVLGREILSESFLIQSSALAIVSSYMTSLIAWVGGGKPSIGTSIYTEYMLAATIYVAVVSARDLFRRLVVSRNTLARVYMGAVITAIAMPALVAAYLATELLLKPPMPTTHIAGLIPTVTLIAIHHKLTTTNKAHRHQGTSQTMKA
;
A
#
# COMPACT_ATOMS: atom_id res chain seq x y z
N MET A 1 -5.00 -22.34 -2.78
CA MET A 1 -4.27 -21.04 -2.73
C MET A 1 -3.02 -21.18 -3.57
N ARG A 2 -2.82 -20.34 -4.60
CA ARG A 2 -1.67 -20.51 -5.51
C ARG A 2 -0.39 -20.22 -4.73
N LEU A 3 0.55 -21.17 -4.72
CA LEU A 3 1.84 -21.08 -4.01
C LEU A 3 2.56 -19.75 -4.29
N GLY A 4 2.41 -19.24 -5.52
CA GLY A 4 2.94 -17.95 -5.97
C GLY A 4 2.49 -16.73 -5.16
N PHE A 5 1.28 -16.72 -4.59
CA PHE A 5 0.81 -15.59 -3.78
C PHE A 5 1.47 -15.59 -2.39
N VAL A 6 1.57 -16.76 -1.77
CA VAL A 6 2.22 -16.92 -0.46
C VAL A 6 3.70 -16.56 -0.56
N THR A 7 4.38 -17.01 -1.62
CA THR A 7 5.77 -16.61 -1.88
C THR A 7 5.91 -15.11 -2.14
N SER A 8 4.93 -14.49 -2.78
CA SER A 8 4.91 -13.04 -3.02
C SER A 8 4.79 -12.25 -1.71
N LEU A 9 3.87 -12.65 -0.82
CA LEU A 9 3.72 -12.05 0.51
C LEU A 9 4.99 -12.20 1.34
N LEU A 10 5.56 -13.41 1.37
CA LEU A 10 6.81 -13.67 2.08
C LEU A 10 7.96 -12.82 1.53
N ALA A 11 8.08 -12.73 0.20
CA ALA A 11 9.12 -11.92 -0.44
C ALA A 11 8.98 -10.44 -0.10
N VAL A 12 7.77 -9.88 -0.15
CA VAL A 12 7.50 -8.48 0.26
C VAL A 12 7.92 -8.25 1.70
N LEU A 13 7.43 -9.08 2.62
CA LEU A 13 7.70 -8.91 4.05
C LEU A 13 9.19 -9.08 4.37
N LEU A 14 9.87 -10.09 3.81
CA LEU A 14 11.30 -10.30 4.03
C LEU A 14 12.15 -9.16 3.46
N THR A 15 11.81 -8.69 2.25
CA THR A 15 12.52 -7.57 1.61
C THR A 15 12.39 -6.31 2.46
N TYR A 16 11.16 -5.97 2.88
CA TYR A 16 10.94 -4.81 3.70
C TYR A 16 11.60 -4.98 5.08
N THR A 17 11.53 -6.15 5.70
CA THR A 17 12.20 -6.45 6.98
C THR A 17 13.69 -6.19 6.87
N ALA A 18 14.36 -6.71 5.84
CA ALA A 18 15.79 -6.52 5.63
C ALA A 18 16.13 -5.02 5.47
N LEU A 19 15.36 -4.28 4.68
CA LEU A 19 15.56 -2.85 4.44
C LEU A 19 15.26 -2.01 5.69
N TYR A 20 14.25 -2.39 6.48
CA TYR A 20 13.91 -1.77 7.75
C TYR A 20 15.07 -1.87 8.75
N TRP A 21 15.57 -3.09 8.99
CA TRP A 21 16.70 -3.29 9.89
C TRP A 21 18.00 -2.65 9.38
N ALA A 22 18.24 -2.70 8.07
CA ALA A 22 19.35 -1.98 7.47
C ALA A 22 19.25 -0.48 7.70
N SER A 23 18.05 0.12 7.54
CA SER A 23 17.83 1.55 7.81
C SER A 23 18.13 1.93 9.27
N LEU A 24 17.76 1.06 10.22
CA LEU A 24 18.06 1.28 11.64
C LEU A 24 19.57 1.27 11.93
N ALA A 25 20.30 0.38 11.26
CA ALA A 25 21.75 0.28 11.40
C ALA A 25 22.49 1.44 10.70
N ILE A 26 21.97 1.93 9.57
CA ILE A 26 22.59 2.97 8.73
C ILE A 26 22.35 4.38 9.28
N VAL A 27 21.24 4.63 9.98
CA VAL A 27 20.92 5.96 10.54
C VAL A 27 21.26 6.00 12.03
N PRO A 28 22.52 6.31 12.41
CA PRO A 28 22.91 6.42 13.80
C PRO A 28 22.23 7.62 14.48
N LYS A 29 22.08 7.55 15.80
CA LYS A 29 21.45 8.61 16.62
C LYS A 29 21.93 10.05 16.31
N PRO A 30 23.22 10.33 16.03
CA PRO A 30 23.66 11.67 15.68
C PRO A 30 23.02 12.24 14.42
N LEU A 31 22.70 11.39 13.43
CA LEU A 31 21.99 11.81 12.21
C LEU A 31 20.55 12.23 12.52
N ILE A 32 19.89 11.55 13.45
CA ILE A 32 18.55 11.91 13.94
C ILE A 32 18.59 13.25 14.68
N VAL A 33 19.56 13.43 15.59
CA VAL A 33 19.75 14.68 16.33
C VAL A 33 20.04 15.83 15.38
N TYR A 34 20.92 15.61 14.40
CA TYR A 34 21.20 16.56 13.35
C TYR A 34 19.92 16.95 12.60
N TRP A 35 19.17 15.97 12.09
CA TRP A 35 17.92 16.22 11.37
C TRP A 35 16.92 17.03 12.19
N ALA A 36 16.75 16.71 13.48
CA ALA A 36 15.87 17.44 14.38
C ALA A 36 16.34 18.89 14.60
N SER A 37 17.65 19.12 14.71
CA SER A 37 18.24 20.45 14.97
C SER A 37 18.24 21.40 13.79
N VAL A 38 18.22 20.90 12.54
CA VAL A 38 18.23 21.78 11.37
C VAL A 38 16.97 22.65 11.41
N ASN A 39 17.07 23.97 11.34
CA ASN A 39 15.89 24.81 11.19
C ASN A 39 15.66 25.06 9.70
N THR A 40 14.50 24.69 9.18
CA THR A 40 14.17 24.89 7.77
C THR A 40 12.97 25.81 7.61
N THR A 41 13.10 26.77 6.70
CA THR A 41 12.05 27.71 6.33
C THR A 41 11.81 27.65 4.82
N GLY A 42 10.61 27.24 4.43
CA GLY A 42 10.18 27.20 3.02
C GLY A 42 11.10 26.41 2.07
N LEU A 43 11.10 26.82 0.79
CA LEU A 43 11.81 26.24 -0.36
C LEU A 43 13.35 26.39 -0.30
N ARG A 44 13.97 26.10 0.85
CA ARG A 44 15.42 26.13 1.06
C ARG A 44 15.92 24.74 1.47
N PRO A 45 16.08 23.82 0.51
CA PRO A 45 16.55 22.46 0.78
C PRO A 45 17.97 22.46 1.34
N VAL A 46 18.18 21.72 2.42
CA VAL A 46 19.52 21.42 2.93
C VAL A 46 20.07 20.23 2.13
N LEU A 47 21.00 20.51 1.22
CA LEU A 47 21.62 19.51 0.36
C LEU A 47 22.98 19.11 0.94
N ASN A 48 23.00 18.06 1.75
CA ASN A 48 24.23 17.48 2.28
C ASN A 48 24.13 15.96 2.45
N MET A 49 25.27 15.32 2.71
CA MET A 49 25.34 13.86 2.86
C MET A 49 24.42 13.32 3.97
N PRO A 50 24.32 13.95 5.16
CA PRO A 50 23.35 13.56 6.17
C PRO A 50 21.90 13.51 5.68
N MET A 51 21.44 14.56 5.00
CA MET A 51 20.06 14.61 4.47
C MET A 51 19.83 13.62 3.34
N LEU A 52 20.85 13.36 2.51
CA LEU A 52 20.79 12.33 1.48
C LEU A 52 20.66 10.92 2.08
N ILE A 53 21.44 10.58 3.11
CA ILE A 53 21.35 9.29 3.81
C ILE A 53 19.95 9.12 4.39
N ILE A 54 19.43 10.15 5.06
CA ILE A 54 18.09 10.15 5.63
C ILE A 54 17.04 9.93 4.54
N TYR A 55 17.11 10.66 3.43
CA TYR A 55 16.22 10.47 2.28
C TYR A 55 16.27 9.05 1.72
N LEU A 56 17.46 8.47 1.53
CA LEU A 56 17.60 7.11 0.96
C LEU A 56 16.98 6.04 1.87
N THR A 57 17.02 6.27 3.18
CA THR A 57 16.44 5.37 4.18
C THR A 57 14.99 5.69 4.54
N SER A 58 14.45 6.83 4.10
CA SER A 58 13.17 7.37 4.56
C SER A 58 11.94 6.51 4.27
N PRO A 59 11.89 5.64 3.24
CA PRO A 59 10.72 4.78 3.05
C PRO A 59 10.62 3.62 4.04
N PHE A 60 11.74 3.21 4.64
CA PHE A 60 11.81 2.07 5.57
C PHE A 60 11.95 2.56 7.00
N ASN A 61 12.69 3.66 7.17
CA ASN A 61 12.68 4.60 8.28
C ASN A 61 12.40 4.00 9.67
N ALA A 62 13.19 3.00 10.00
CA ALA A 62 13.16 2.40 11.33
C ALA A 62 13.57 3.39 12.42
N TYR A 63 14.28 4.47 12.09
CA TYR A 63 14.68 5.50 13.04
C TYR A 63 13.48 6.33 13.55
N GLU A 64 12.31 6.30 12.89
CA GLU A 64 11.05 6.84 13.42
C GLU A 64 10.73 6.29 14.80
N SER A 65 10.88 4.97 14.96
CA SER A 65 10.65 4.31 16.25
C SER A 65 11.55 4.91 17.34
N LEU A 66 12.79 5.25 17.02
CA LEU A 66 13.72 5.89 17.95
C LEU A 66 13.32 7.33 18.27
N MET A 67 12.80 8.08 17.28
CA MET A 67 12.30 9.45 17.48
C MET A 67 11.05 9.49 18.36
N PHE A 68 10.14 8.53 18.17
CA PHE A 68 8.91 8.43 18.94
C PHE A 68 9.06 7.65 20.25
N HIS A 69 10.28 7.24 20.60
CA HIS A 69 10.55 6.39 21.76
C HIS A 69 9.71 5.10 21.79
N TYR A 70 9.40 4.57 20.61
CA TYR A 70 8.64 3.35 20.41
C TYR A 70 9.56 2.16 20.14
N PRO A 71 9.26 0.94 20.62
CA PRO A 71 10.07 -0.23 20.31
C PRO A 71 10.16 -0.48 18.79
N PRO A 72 11.35 -0.56 18.17
CA PRO A 72 11.49 -0.67 16.71
C PRO A 72 10.75 -1.86 16.10
N TRP A 73 10.79 -3.01 16.77
CA TRP A 73 10.11 -4.21 16.31
C TRP A 73 8.59 -4.06 16.33
N LEU A 74 8.04 -3.35 17.33
CA LEU A 74 6.59 -3.12 17.44
C LEU A 74 6.14 -2.10 16.41
N TYR A 75 6.95 -1.04 16.21
CA TYR A 75 6.73 -0.08 15.14
C TYR A 75 6.64 -0.74 13.78
N PHE A 76 7.57 -1.66 13.48
CA PHE A 76 7.58 -2.41 12.24
C PHE A 76 6.32 -3.28 12.06
N ILE A 77 5.87 -3.95 13.12
CA ILE A 77 4.65 -4.76 13.07
C ILE A 77 3.45 -3.88 12.71
N GLU A 78 3.26 -2.76 13.39
CA GLU A 78 2.11 -1.88 13.22
C GLU A 78 2.11 -1.13 11.88
N SER A 79 3.28 -0.63 11.46
CA SER A 79 3.39 0.20 10.24
C SER A 79 3.55 -0.60 8.94
N VAL A 80 4.05 -1.84 9.01
CA VAL A 80 4.37 -2.63 7.81
C VAL A 80 3.63 -3.96 7.81
N VAL A 81 3.80 -4.78 8.85
CA VAL A 81 3.29 -6.17 8.83
C VAL A 81 1.78 -6.20 8.81
N VAL A 82 1.14 -5.56 9.79
CA VAL A 82 -0.32 -5.51 9.92
C VAL A 82 -1.00 -4.99 8.65
N PRO A 83 -0.67 -3.79 8.12
CA PRO A 83 -1.35 -3.28 6.93
C PRO A 83 -1.07 -4.11 5.66
N THR A 84 0.12 -4.71 5.52
CA THR A 84 0.43 -5.61 4.40
C THR A 84 -0.37 -6.91 4.49
N VAL A 85 -0.53 -7.48 5.68
CA VAL A 85 -1.33 -8.69 5.92
C VAL A 85 -2.81 -8.44 5.69
N VAL A 86 -3.33 -7.28 6.14
CA VAL A 86 -4.71 -6.85 5.87
C VAL A 86 -4.97 -6.75 4.37
N LEU A 87 -4.08 -6.08 3.62
CA LEU A 87 -4.18 -6.03 2.16
C LEU A 87 -4.12 -7.43 1.54
N ALA A 88 -3.19 -8.28 2.00
CA ALA A 88 -3.04 -9.62 1.46
C ALA A 88 -4.30 -10.48 1.67
N ALA A 89 -4.92 -10.42 2.84
CA ALA A 89 -6.19 -11.09 3.12
C ALA A 89 -7.29 -10.63 2.14
N GLU A 90 -7.41 -9.33 1.94
CA GLU A 90 -8.38 -8.73 1.02
C GLU A 90 -8.15 -9.18 -0.43
N VAL A 91 -6.89 -9.20 -0.89
CA VAL A 91 -6.51 -9.69 -2.22
C VAL A 91 -6.84 -11.18 -2.37
N ILE A 92 -6.61 -12.01 -1.35
CA ILE A 92 -6.95 -13.44 -1.39
C ILE A 92 -8.45 -13.62 -1.58
N ILE A 93 -9.26 -12.92 -0.80
CA ILE A 93 -10.72 -12.97 -0.88
C ILE A 93 -11.18 -12.51 -2.26
N ALA A 94 -10.61 -11.42 -2.79
CA ALA A 94 -10.92 -10.91 -4.11
C ALA A 94 -10.58 -11.92 -5.22
N LEU A 95 -9.40 -12.55 -5.17
CA LEU A 95 -8.98 -13.56 -6.16
C LEU A 95 -9.88 -14.79 -6.12
N TRP A 96 -10.23 -15.28 -4.93
CA TRP A 96 -11.18 -16.40 -4.81
C TRP A 96 -12.56 -16.03 -5.35
N THR A 97 -13.03 -14.83 -5.03
CA THR A 97 -14.29 -14.31 -5.55
C THR A 97 -14.27 -14.23 -7.08
N SER A 98 -13.16 -13.76 -7.64
CA SER A 98 -12.90 -13.70 -9.07
C SER A 98 -13.10 -15.05 -9.76
N GLU A 99 -12.48 -16.09 -9.19
CA GLU A 99 -12.41 -17.44 -9.75
C GLU A 99 -13.74 -18.20 -9.56
N TYR A 100 -14.23 -18.26 -8.33
CA TYR A 100 -15.37 -19.13 -7.97
C TYR A 100 -16.73 -18.46 -8.09
N VAL A 101 -16.79 -17.13 -7.96
CA VAL A 101 -18.05 -16.39 -8.02
C VAL A 101 -18.19 -15.73 -9.37
N LEU A 102 -17.24 -14.88 -9.77
CA LEU A 102 -17.41 -14.00 -10.91
C LEU A 102 -17.10 -14.67 -12.24
N GLY A 103 -16.25 -15.71 -12.26
CA GLY A 103 -15.81 -16.39 -13.48
C GLY A 103 -14.99 -15.50 -14.41
N ARG A 104 -14.37 -14.45 -13.87
CA ARG A 104 -13.52 -13.49 -14.59
C ARG A 104 -12.48 -12.93 -13.65
N GLU A 105 -11.34 -12.50 -14.16
CA GLU A 105 -10.31 -11.81 -13.38
C GLU A 105 -10.74 -10.38 -13.02
N ILE A 106 -10.76 -10.06 -11.72
CA ILE A 106 -10.99 -8.70 -11.19
C ILE A 106 -9.71 -8.06 -10.65
N LEU A 107 -8.68 -8.87 -10.38
CA LEU A 107 -7.43 -8.43 -9.78
C LEU A 107 -6.29 -9.33 -10.26
N SER A 108 -5.09 -8.76 -10.40
CA SER A 108 -3.90 -9.54 -10.74
C SER A 108 -3.34 -10.26 -9.52
N GLU A 109 -2.79 -11.47 -9.69
CA GLU A 109 -2.04 -12.15 -8.63
C GLU A 109 -0.79 -11.39 -8.18
N SER A 110 -0.23 -10.59 -9.09
CA SER A 110 0.91 -9.71 -8.83
C SER A 110 0.53 -8.44 -8.06
N PHE A 111 -0.76 -8.22 -7.76
CA PHE A 111 -1.23 -6.96 -7.19
C PHE A 111 -0.52 -6.63 -5.89
N LEU A 112 -0.31 -7.61 -5.00
CA LEU A 112 0.39 -7.38 -3.73
C LEU A 112 1.81 -6.84 -3.91
N ILE A 113 2.61 -7.46 -4.80
CA ILE A 113 3.97 -6.99 -5.10
C ILE A 113 3.93 -5.60 -5.73
N GLN A 114 3.02 -5.38 -6.66
CA GLN A 114 2.88 -4.11 -7.37
C GLN A 114 2.47 -2.98 -6.43
N SER A 115 1.49 -3.21 -5.55
CA SER A 115 1.09 -2.28 -4.50
C SER A 115 2.25 -1.99 -3.55
N SER A 116 3.04 -3.00 -3.19
CA SER A 116 4.22 -2.81 -2.34
C SER A 116 5.30 -1.96 -3.01
N ALA A 117 5.58 -2.22 -4.29
CA ALA A 117 6.53 -1.41 -5.06
C ALA A 117 6.03 0.04 -5.20
N LEU A 118 4.75 0.24 -5.51
CA LEU A 118 4.15 1.56 -5.63
C LEU A 118 4.12 2.31 -4.28
N ALA A 119 3.91 1.61 -3.17
CA ALA A 119 3.99 2.20 -1.83
C ALA A 119 5.41 2.72 -1.53
N ILE A 120 6.45 1.97 -1.88
CA ILE A 120 7.85 2.40 -1.74
C ILE A 120 8.13 3.62 -2.62
N VAL A 121 7.71 3.59 -3.89
CA VAL A 121 7.87 4.73 -4.82
C VAL A 121 7.16 5.97 -4.29
N SER A 122 5.91 5.81 -3.82
CA SER A 122 5.13 6.91 -3.24
C SER A 122 5.83 7.48 -2.00
N SER A 123 6.40 6.64 -1.14
CA SER A 123 7.14 7.06 0.05
C SER A 123 8.38 7.88 -0.32
N TYR A 124 9.16 7.45 -1.32
CA TYR A 124 10.29 8.23 -1.85
C TYR A 124 9.83 9.56 -2.44
N MET A 125 8.79 9.56 -3.28
CA MET A 125 8.27 10.78 -3.90
C MET A 125 7.78 11.79 -2.86
N THR A 126 7.01 11.35 -1.87
CA THR A 126 6.54 12.22 -0.78
C THR A 126 7.71 12.77 0.03
N SER A 127 8.70 11.93 0.33
CA SER A 127 9.91 12.36 1.04
C SER A 127 10.69 13.41 0.26
N LEU A 128 10.79 13.25 -1.07
CA LEU A 128 11.44 14.21 -1.96
C LEU A 128 10.68 15.54 -2.04
N ILE A 129 9.35 15.50 -2.20
CA ILE A 129 8.50 16.70 -2.23
C ILE A 129 8.66 17.49 -0.92
N ALA A 130 8.62 16.79 0.22
CA ALA A 130 8.84 17.41 1.51
C ALA A 130 10.25 17.98 1.66
N TRP A 131 11.26 17.31 1.11
CA TRP A 131 12.63 17.83 1.12
C TRP A 131 12.78 19.12 0.33
N VAL A 132 12.28 19.13 -0.90
CA VAL A 132 12.32 20.31 -1.77
C VAL A 132 11.47 21.45 -1.19
N GLY A 133 10.28 21.13 -0.67
CA GLY A 133 9.31 22.10 -0.17
C GLY A 133 9.58 22.65 1.23
N GLY A 134 9.99 21.78 2.15
CA GLY A 134 10.13 22.05 3.59
C GLY A 134 11.56 21.99 4.11
N GLY A 135 12.53 21.75 3.23
CA GLY A 135 13.95 21.85 3.54
C GLY A 135 14.62 20.57 4.05
N LYS A 136 13.83 19.56 4.46
CA LYS A 136 14.31 18.26 4.95
C LYS A 136 13.42 17.11 4.45
N PRO A 137 13.98 15.90 4.25
CA PRO A 137 13.20 14.74 3.84
C PRO A 137 12.08 14.42 4.84
N SER A 138 10.90 14.04 4.32
CA SER A 138 9.81 13.50 5.14
C SER A 138 10.09 12.07 5.54
N ILE A 139 9.48 11.75 6.66
CA ILE A 139 9.29 10.45 7.27
C ILE A 139 8.35 9.60 6.39
N GLY A 140 8.75 8.39 6.01
CA GLY A 140 8.09 7.62 4.92
C GLY A 140 7.42 6.31 5.32
N THR A 141 7.64 5.76 6.53
CA THR A 141 6.98 4.49 6.93
C THR A 141 5.47 4.67 7.04
N SER A 142 5.03 5.85 7.49
CA SER A 142 3.61 6.24 7.54
C SER A 142 2.94 6.27 6.15
N ILE A 143 3.65 6.67 5.10
CA ILE A 143 3.14 6.71 3.72
C ILE A 143 2.96 5.30 3.17
N TYR A 144 3.85 4.37 3.51
CA TYR A 144 3.68 2.96 3.17
C TYR A 144 2.41 2.39 3.82
N THR A 145 2.20 2.64 5.12
CA THR A 145 0.99 2.23 5.83
C THR A 145 -0.26 2.78 5.14
N GLU A 146 -0.30 4.08 4.87
CA GLU A 146 -1.42 4.73 4.18
C GLU A 146 -1.71 4.12 2.81
N TYR A 147 -0.66 3.84 2.06
CA TYR A 147 -0.80 3.20 0.75
C TYR A 147 -1.45 1.82 0.87
N MET A 148 -0.99 0.99 1.82
CA MET A 148 -1.55 -0.34 2.03
C MET A 148 -3.01 -0.29 2.45
N LEU A 149 -3.39 0.66 3.32
CA LEU A 149 -4.78 0.87 3.73
C LEU A 149 -5.65 1.36 2.56
N ALA A 150 -5.15 2.32 1.77
CA ALA A 150 -5.85 2.81 0.58
C ALA A 150 -6.02 1.71 -0.47
N ALA A 151 -5.00 0.87 -0.68
CA ALA A 151 -5.06 -0.29 -1.56
C ALA A 151 -6.09 -1.33 -1.05
N THR A 152 -6.20 -1.52 0.26
CA THR A 152 -7.19 -2.42 0.86
C THR A 152 -8.60 -1.93 0.55
N ILE A 153 -8.88 -0.64 0.83
CA ILE A 153 -10.17 -0.02 0.52
C ILE A 153 -10.48 -0.12 -0.98
N TYR A 154 -9.47 0.12 -1.82
CA TYR A 154 -9.62 0.01 -3.27
C TYR A 154 -10.05 -1.39 -3.72
N VAL A 155 -9.35 -2.43 -3.26
CA VAL A 155 -9.67 -3.83 -3.60
C VAL A 155 -11.08 -4.18 -3.14
N ALA A 156 -11.45 -3.76 -1.94
CA ALA A 156 -12.79 -3.99 -1.41
C ALA A 156 -13.88 -3.32 -2.25
N VAL A 157 -13.70 -2.05 -2.64
CA VAL A 157 -14.66 -1.31 -3.47
C VAL A 157 -14.84 -1.96 -4.84
N VAL A 158 -13.75 -2.33 -5.51
CA VAL A 158 -13.80 -2.98 -6.83
C VAL A 158 -14.50 -4.35 -6.72
N SER A 159 -14.14 -5.14 -5.72
CA SER A 159 -14.70 -6.48 -5.50
C SER A 159 -16.18 -6.43 -5.12
N ALA A 160 -16.55 -5.56 -4.18
CA ALA A 160 -17.92 -5.40 -3.71
C ALA A 160 -18.85 -4.88 -4.83
N ARG A 161 -18.37 -3.96 -5.68
CA ARG A 161 -19.15 -3.44 -6.81
C ARG A 161 -19.59 -4.56 -7.76
N ASP A 162 -18.67 -5.46 -8.11
CA ASP A 162 -18.94 -6.55 -9.04
C ASP A 162 -19.79 -7.66 -8.41
N LEU A 163 -19.51 -8.00 -7.14
CA LEU A 163 -20.33 -8.91 -6.36
C LEU A 163 -21.77 -8.41 -6.21
N PHE A 164 -21.96 -7.13 -5.89
CA PHE A 164 -23.27 -6.53 -5.72
C PHE A 164 -24.08 -6.57 -7.01
N ARG A 165 -23.47 -6.26 -8.16
CA ARG A 165 -24.13 -6.40 -9.47
C ARG A 165 -24.61 -7.82 -9.71
N ARG A 166 -23.81 -8.83 -9.37
CA ARG A 166 -24.18 -10.24 -9.53
C ARG A 166 -25.25 -10.67 -8.51
N LEU A 167 -25.20 -10.15 -7.30
CA LEU A 167 -26.21 -10.36 -6.26
C LEU A 167 -27.60 -9.90 -6.71
N VAL A 168 -27.68 -8.69 -7.27
CA VAL A 168 -28.93 -8.09 -7.77
C VAL A 168 -29.53 -8.92 -8.90
N VAL A 169 -28.70 -9.45 -9.80
CA VAL A 169 -29.15 -10.22 -10.97
C VAL A 169 -29.47 -11.68 -10.62
N SER A 170 -28.84 -12.26 -9.60
CA SER A 170 -29.04 -13.66 -9.22
C SER A 170 -30.48 -13.90 -8.75
N ARG A 171 -31.11 -14.97 -9.24
CA ARG A 171 -32.42 -15.45 -8.76
C ARG A 171 -32.31 -16.61 -7.75
N ASN A 172 -31.12 -17.18 -7.57
CA ASN A 172 -30.89 -18.30 -6.68
C ASN A 172 -30.59 -17.81 -5.25
N THR A 173 -31.45 -18.20 -4.29
CA THR A 173 -31.36 -17.83 -2.88
C THR A 173 -30.04 -18.24 -2.23
N LEU A 174 -29.54 -19.45 -2.49
CA LEU A 174 -28.25 -19.92 -1.92
C LEU A 174 -27.08 -19.10 -2.44
N ALA A 175 -27.09 -18.78 -3.74
CA ALA A 175 -26.07 -17.92 -4.34
C ALA A 175 -26.12 -16.50 -3.76
N ARG A 176 -27.31 -15.98 -3.44
CA ARG A 176 -27.46 -14.68 -2.78
C ARG A 176 -26.89 -14.66 -1.36
N VAL A 177 -27.15 -15.70 -0.56
CA VAL A 177 -26.59 -15.82 0.80
C VAL A 177 -25.06 -15.91 0.74
N TYR A 178 -24.52 -16.75 -0.14
CA TYR A 178 -23.07 -16.87 -0.32
C TYR A 178 -22.43 -15.55 -0.76
N MET A 179 -22.99 -14.87 -1.76
CA MET A 179 -22.48 -13.56 -2.19
C MET A 179 -22.58 -12.50 -1.09
N GLY A 180 -23.66 -12.50 -0.30
CA GLY A 180 -23.80 -11.61 0.86
C GLY A 180 -22.69 -11.85 1.89
N ALA A 181 -22.39 -13.11 2.22
CA ALA A 181 -21.31 -13.46 3.14
C ALA A 181 -19.94 -13.01 2.62
N VAL A 182 -19.67 -13.17 1.32
CA VAL A 182 -18.42 -12.70 0.70
C VAL A 182 -18.31 -11.18 0.74
N ILE A 183 -19.41 -10.45 0.47
CA ILE A 183 -19.44 -8.98 0.60
C ILE A 183 -19.13 -8.56 2.04
N THR A 184 -19.69 -9.24 3.04
CA THR A 184 -19.40 -8.95 4.46
C THR A 184 -17.93 -9.25 4.80
N ALA A 185 -17.38 -10.35 4.28
CA ALA A 185 -15.98 -10.73 4.50
C ALA A 185 -14.98 -9.71 3.89
N ILE A 186 -15.35 -9.04 2.80
CA ILE A 186 -14.62 -7.93 2.16
C ILE A 186 -14.82 -6.61 2.92
N ALA A 187 -16.04 -6.35 3.39
CA ALA A 187 -16.37 -5.09 4.04
C ALA A 187 -15.64 -4.92 5.38
N MET A 188 -15.41 -6.01 6.12
CA MET A 188 -14.77 -5.94 7.45
C MET A 188 -13.31 -5.47 7.40
N PRO A 189 -12.39 -6.06 6.61
CA PRO A 189 -11.03 -5.55 6.47
C PRO A 189 -10.98 -4.11 5.93
N ALA A 190 -11.86 -3.76 4.98
CA ALA A 190 -11.95 -2.39 4.47
C ALA A 190 -12.44 -1.40 5.52
N LEU A 191 -13.37 -1.76 6.39
CA LEU A 191 -13.84 -0.90 7.47
C LEU A 191 -12.73 -0.69 8.50
N VAL A 192 -12.00 -1.75 8.87
CA VAL A 192 -10.82 -1.64 9.73
C VAL A 192 -9.76 -0.75 9.07
N ALA A 193 -9.49 -0.92 7.78
CA ALA A 193 -8.54 -0.11 7.06
C ALA A 193 -8.97 1.37 6.97
N ALA A 194 -10.27 1.63 6.76
CA ALA A 194 -10.82 2.98 6.76
C ALA A 194 -10.73 3.62 8.15
N TYR A 195 -11.01 2.88 9.21
CA TYR A 195 -10.85 3.35 10.58
C TYR A 195 -9.39 3.71 10.88
N LEU A 196 -8.45 2.81 10.59
CA LEU A 196 -7.02 3.05 10.81
C LEU A 196 -6.49 4.20 9.96
N ALA A 197 -6.89 4.31 8.69
CA ALA A 197 -6.52 5.42 7.82
C ALA A 197 -7.08 6.75 8.35
N THR A 198 -8.30 6.74 8.87
CA THR A 198 -8.92 7.92 9.49
C THR A 198 -8.20 8.30 10.78
N GLU A 199 -7.80 7.32 11.60
CA GLU A 199 -7.04 7.57 12.83
C GLU A 199 -5.66 8.16 12.52
N LEU A 200 -4.98 7.64 11.48
CA LEU A 200 -3.71 8.18 10.98
C LEU A 200 -3.86 9.60 10.45
N LEU A 201 -4.93 9.88 9.70
CA LEU A 201 -5.21 11.20 9.13
C LEU A 201 -5.66 12.21 10.19
N LEU A 202 -6.30 11.79 11.28
CA LEU A 202 -6.87 12.68 12.29
C LEU A 202 -5.99 12.88 13.52
N LYS A 203 -4.92 12.09 13.71
CA LYS A 203 -3.99 12.28 14.84
C LYS A 203 -3.14 13.55 14.64
N PRO A 204 -3.21 14.54 15.57
CA PRO A 204 -2.33 15.68 15.54
C PRO A 204 -0.90 15.29 15.96
N PRO A 205 0.14 15.94 15.40
CA PRO A 205 0.07 16.93 14.34
C PRO A 205 -0.09 16.25 12.99
N MET A 206 -1.13 16.61 12.22
CA MET A 206 -1.27 16.14 10.84
C MET A 206 -0.07 16.66 10.04
N PRO A 207 0.84 15.80 9.57
CA PRO A 207 1.90 16.29 8.72
C PRO A 207 1.23 16.44 7.35
N THR A 208 1.13 17.66 6.83
CA THR A 208 0.54 18.00 5.51
C THR A 208 1.12 17.15 4.36
N THR A 209 2.28 16.52 4.59
CA THR A 209 2.92 15.51 3.74
C THR A 209 2.09 14.25 3.52
N HIS A 210 1.19 13.88 4.44
CA HIS A 210 0.34 12.68 4.32
C HIS A 210 -0.78 12.87 3.30
N ILE A 211 -1.47 14.03 3.31
CA ILE A 211 -2.46 14.38 2.28
C ILE A 211 -1.79 14.46 0.90
N ALA A 212 -0.58 15.04 0.84
CA ALA A 212 0.20 15.12 -0.38
C ALA A 212 0.65 13.73 -0.90
N GLY A 213 0.83 12.74 -0.01
CA GLY A 213 1.10 11.35 -0.38
C GLY A 213 -0.14 10.55 -0.78
N LEU A 214 -1.31 10.89 -0.25
CA LEU A 214 -2.56 10.15 -0.48
C LEU A 214 -3.13 10.38 -1.90
N ILE A 215 -3.02 11.60 -2.45
CA ILE A 215 -3.43 11.93 -3.82
C ILE A 215 -2.66 11.11 -4.89
N PRO A 216 -1.32 11.10 -4.92
CA PRO A 216 -0.57 10.26 -5.85
C PRO A 216 -0.80 8.78 -5.59
N THR A 217 -0.97 8.36 -4.33
CA THR A 217 -1.31 6.97 -3.96
C THR A 217 -2.58 6.48 -4.64
N VAL A 218 -3.70 7.19 -4.46
CA VAL A 218 -4.99 6.81 -5.07
C VAL A 218 -4.90 6.84 -6.59
N THR A 219 -4.20 7.84 -7.14
CA THR A 219 -4.01 8.00 -8.59
C THR A 219 -3.21 6.83 -9.18
N LEU A 220 -2.10 6.43 -8.54
CA LEU A 220 -1.25 5.33 -8.97
C LEU A 220 -1.98 3.99 -8.91
N ILE A 221 -2.73 3.72 -7.84
CA ILE A 221 -3.53 2.49 -7.71
C ILE A 221 -4.54 2.40 -8.87
N ALA A 222 -5.27 3.49 -9.13
CA ALA A 222 -6.28 3.53 -10.17
C ALA A 222 -5.71 3.38 -11.59
N ILE A 223 -4.63 4.11 -11.91
CA ILE A 223 -3.96 4.03 -13.21
C ILE A 223 -3.40 2.62 -13.42
N HIS A 224 -2.72 2.07 -12.43
CA HIS A 224 -2.10 0.75 -12.52
C HIS A 224 -3.13 -0.35 -12.73
N HIS A 225 -4.23 -0.34 -11.97
CA HIS A 225 -5.31 -1.31 -12.16
C HIS A 225 -5.92 -1.20 -13.57
N LYS A 226 -6.13 0.01 -14.08
CA LYS A 226 -6.64 0.22 -15.45
C LYS A 226 -5.68 -0.34 -16.50
N LEU A 227 -4.38 -0.08 -16.38
CA LEU A 227 -3.37 -0.54 -17.34
C LEU A 227 -3.24 -2.07 -17.36
N THR A 228 -3.23 -2.70 -16.18
CA THR A 228 -3.09 -4.16 -16.06
C THR A 228 -4.31 -4.93 -16.58
N THR A 229 -5.52 -4.45 -16.31
CA THR A 229 -6.75 -5.07 -16.80
C THR A 229 -6.95 -4.87 -18.31
N THR A 230 -6.63 -3.69 -18.84
CA THR A 230 -6.73 -3.40 -20.28
C THR A 230 -5.73 -4.22 -21.10
N ASN A 231 -4.48 -4.35 -20.63
CA ASN A 231 -3.44 -5.14 -21.33
C ASN A 231 -3.76 -6.63 -21.39
N LYS A 232 -4.37 -7.20 -20.33
CA LYS A 232 -4.83 -8.59 -20.34
C LYS A 232 -5.99 -8.80 -21.32
N ALA A 233 -6.95 -7.89 -21.38
CA ALA A 233 -8.07 -7.95 -22.34
C ALA A 233 -7.58 -7.96 -23.80
N HIS A 234 -6.59 -7.13 -24.13
CA HIS A 234 -5.98 -7.13 -25.47
C HIS A 234 -5.19 -8.41 -25.79
N ARG A 235 -4.45 -8.98 -24.82
CA ARG A 235 -3.77 -10.27 -25.02
C ARG A 235 -4.73 -11.40 -25.33
N HIS A 236 -5.86 -11.49 -24.61
CA HIS A 236 -6.86 -12.53 -24.86
C HIS A 236 -7.55 -12.39 -26.23
N GLN A 237 -7.78 -11.15 -26.70
CA GLN A 237 -8.27 -10.90 -28.06
C GLN A 237 -7.25 -11.30 -29.14
N GLY A 238 -5.97 -10.96 -28.95
CA GLY A 238 -4.90 -11.33 -29.90
C GLY A 238 -4.73 -12.84 -30.04
N THR A 239 -4.74 -13.58 -28.93
CA THR A 239 -4.64 -15.06 -28.95
C THR A 239 -5.87 -15.75 -29.56
N SER A 240 -7.06 -15.17 -29.38
CA SER A 240 -8.31 -15.70 -29.95
C SER A 240 -8.39 -15.49 -31.47
N GLN A 241 -7.76 -14.42 -31.98
CA GLN A 241 -7.65 -14.18 -33.42
C GLN A 241 -6.60 -15.08 -34.08
N THR A 242 -5.48 -15.37 -33.43
CA THR A 242 -4.45 -16.28 -33.97
C THR A 242 -4.86 -17.76 -33.98
N MET A 243 -5.83 -18.19 -33.15
CA MET A 243 -6.36 -19.56 -33.19
C MET A 243 -7.52 -19.75 -34.20
N LYS A 244 -7.97 -18.66 -34.84
CA LYS A 244 -9.03 -18.67 -35.86
C LYS A 244 -8.51 -18.42 -37.28
N ALA A 245 -7.20 -18.27 -37.45
CA ALA A 245 -6.53 -18.09 -38.73
C ALA A 245 -5.90 -19.40 -39.19
#